data_AF-A0A8T0GLE0-F1
#
_entry.id   AF-A0A8T0GLE0-F1
#
_cell.length_a   1.000
_cell.length_b   1.000
_cell.length_c   1.000
_cell.angle_alpha   90.00
_cell.angle_beta   90.00
_cell.angle_gamma   90.00
#
_symmetry.space_group_name_H-M   'P 1'
#
loop_
_entity.id
_entity.type
_entity.pdbx_description
1 polymer ?
#
loop_
_entity_poly.entity_id
_entity_poly.type
_entity_poly.pdbx_seq_one_letter_code
_entity_poly.pdbx_strand_id
1 'polypeptide(L)'
;MDRRDDDAVRSSLLALRQRDNSAGPLANVAGSSDFGATTVDKALSIRKVIVEQTLELCEVDELPGLLRTGLEEGLRFPVIYEMWNSLPMNRDKLFKRSFHPEECDKICKLVNLILEPPMPAPTADTEESFRHFWDTVIEEPLRFFYEGPWLAERNRSSVGAANGCRPDKVVRFCFHRYALWRGEEKGPTTPGDPRDELLSKLDWTHKHLPFLMAYYTRACLVVFCALHMVVNPSGESQIICKELILFDTSRAADRLELVIACMNLAKLLKTMELVCLRENEESDMPLIRGRSGKIIRPCGNTVEKKYPDAALYMRVAAVYEATSSCPNVERLLHRRYLESAIVVKKEVVAKPNNYGQLIACLECLCEALQWLHREGFMHRDIRWDNVLRDRDNAEKWVLVDLDEAIRTKDCFESHDLAANSHAPEMTIGSHDTMVDIWGIGYLLKTSHIILDAKLQGLMEKCLYQDPNHRPTATKCLEFLRA
;
A
#
# COMPACT_ATOMS: atom_id res chain seq x y z
N MET A 1 -6.15 37.37 21.72
CA MET A 1 -5.17 36.89 20.75
C MET A 1 -5.40 35.39 20.64
N ASP A 2 -6.00 34.82 19.60
CA ASP A 2 -6.38 35.33 18.29
C ASP A 2 -7.71 34.69 17.86
N ARG A 3 -8.65 35.53 17.42
CA ARG A 3 -9.89 35.17 16.71
C ARG A 3 -10.01 36.10 15.49
N ARG A 4 -8.91 36.28 14.75
CA ARG A 4 -8.85 37.18 13.59
C ARG A 4 -8.38 36.53 12.29
N ASP A 5 -8.04 35.25 12.27
CA ASP A 5 -7.54 34.59 11.05
C ASP A 5 -8.57 33.73 10.28
N ASP A 6 -9.79 33.55 10.81
CA ASP A 6 -10.82 32.75 10.12
C ASP A 6 -11.67 33.53 9.09
N ASP A 7 -11.68 34.86 9.13
CA ASP A 7 -12.48 35.69 8.19
C ASP A 7 -11.75 36.02 6.88
N ALA A 8 -10.42 35.86 6.83
CA ALA A 8 -9.62 36.09 5.62
C ALA A 8 -9.72 34.93 4.62
N VAL A 9 -9.97 33.72 5.10
CA VAL A 9 -10.09 32.51 4.24
C VAL A 9 -11.49 32.40 3.62
N ARG A 10 -12.53 32.90 4.30
CA ARG A 10 -13.93 32.87 3.80
C ARG A 10 -14.22 33.91 2.72
N SER A 11 -13.53 35.04 2.70
CA SER A 11 -13.71 36.09 1.67
C SER A 11 -13.08 35.75 0.31
N SER A 12 -12.09 34.85 0.27
CA SER A 12 -11.39 34.48 -0.96
C SER A 12 -12.12 33.38 -1.77
N LEU A 13 -13.02 32.62 -1.15
CA LEU A 13 -13.78 31.53 -1.79
C LEU A 13 -15.10 31.97 -2.44
N LEU A 14 -15.56 33.21 -2.20
CA LEU A 14 -16.76 33.78 -2.83
C LEU A 14 -16.46 34.59 -4.10
N ALA A 15 -15.20 34.97 -4.35
CA ALA A 15 -14.80 35.73 -5.54
C ALA A 15 -14.56 34.86 -6.80
N LEU A 16 -14.55 33.52 -6.67
CA LEU A 16 -14.30 32.58 -7.77
C LEU A 16 -15.57 31.91 -8.33
N ARG A 17 -16.76 32.31 -7.88
CA ARG A 17 -18.05 31.76 -8.37
C ARG A 17 -18.97 32.76 -9.08
N GLN A 18 -18.48 33.96 -9.43
CA GLN A 18 -19.27 34.97 -10.17
C GLN A 18 -18.56 35.54 -11.41
N ARG A 19 -17.73 34.74 -12.09
CA ARG A 19 -17.21 35.08 -13.42
C ARG A 19 -17.53 33.99 -14.43
N ASP A 20 -18.81 33.65 -14.52
CA ASP A 20 -19.41 32.95 -15.65
C ASP A 20 -20.85 33.44 -15.74
N ASN A 21 -21.05 34.59 -16.39
CA ASN A 21 -22.29 35.01 -17.06
C ASN A 21 -22.19 36.49 -17.48
N SER A 22 -21.70 36.73 -18.69
CA SER A 22 -22.14 37.85 -19.52
C SER A 22 -21.63 37.70 -20.95
N ALA A 23 -22.44 37.04 -21.78
CA ALA A 23 -22.36 37.19 -23.23
C ALA A 23 -23.04 38.51 -23.63
N GLY A 24 -22.37 39.30 -24.47
CA GLY A 24 -22.92 40.47 -25.16
C GLY A 24 -21.96 40.91 -26.27
N PRO A 25 -22.43 41.12 -27.52
CA PRO A 25 -21.59 41.15 -28.71
C PRO A 25 -21.06 42.55 -29.00
N LEU A 26 -19.94 42.70 -29.74
CA LEU A 26 -19.70 43.81 -30.68
C LEU A 26 -18.44 43.61 -31.54
N ALA A 27 -18.43 44.32 -32.66
CA ALA A 27 -17.76 44.06 -33.93
C ALA A 27 -16.25 44.42 -34.02
N ASN A 28 -15.63 43.78 -35.01
CA ASN A 28 -14.44 44.14 -35.81
C ASN A 28 -13.81 45.53 -35.61
N VAL A 29 -12.49 45.57 -35.41
CA VAL A 29 -11.54 46.45 -36.13
C VAL A 29 -10.18 45.75 -36.26
N ALA A 30 -9.60 45.80 -37.46
CA ALA A 30 -8.32 45.23 -37.85
C ALA A 30 -7.10 45.98 -37.26
N GLY A 31 -5.99 45.26 -37.08
CA GLY A 31 -4.64 45.86 -37.12
C GLY A 31 -3.63 45.35 -36.10
N SER A 32 -2.58 44.73 -36.64
CA SER A 32 -1.18 44.76 -36.16
C SER A 32 -0.63 43.62 -35.28
N SER A 33 0.56 43.21 -35.71
CA SER A 33 1.63 42.45 -35.04
C SER A 33 1.35 41.01 -34.63
N ASP A 34 1.66 40.13 -35.58
CA ASP A 34 2.05 38.73 -35.40
C ASP A 34 3.34 38.66 -34.54
N PHE A 35 3.18 38.48 -33.23
CA PHE A 35 4.25 38.17 -32.30
C PHE A 35 3.66 37.36 -31.14
N GLY A 36 3.76 36.04 -31.22
CA GLY A 36 3.33 35.17 -30.12
C GLY A 36 3.03 33.72 -30.46
N ALA A 37 3.82 33.06 -31.31
CA ALA A 37 3.82 31.60 -31.31
C ALA A 37 4.63 31.12 -30.10
N THR A 38 3.94 30.77 -29.02
CA THR A 38 4.54 30.06 -27.89
C THR A 38 5.15 28.76 -28.40
N THR A 39 6.48 28.67 -28.39
CA THR A 39 7.23 27.47 -28.76
C THR A 39 6.84 26.32 -27.83
N VAL A 40 5.97 25.44 -28.30
CA VAL A 40 5.55 24.25 -27.55
C VAL A 40 6.69 23.24 -27.62
N ASP A 41 7.23 22.86 -26.46
CA ASP A 41 8.13 21.72 -26.34
C ASP A 41 7.41 20.47 -26.90
N LYS A 42 7.80 20.08 -28.11
CA LYS A 42 7.16 19.01 -28.87
C LYS A 42 7.35 17.65 -28.19
N ALA A 43 8.44 17.46 -27.44
CA ALA A 43 8.63 16.27 -26.63
C ALA A 43 7.58 16.20 -25.50
N LEU A 44 7.19 17.32 -24.89
CA LEU A 44 6.08 17.35 -23.92
C LEU A 44 4.73 17.01 -24.56
N SER A 45 4.44 17.52 -25.76
CA SER A 45 3.21 17.18 -26.48
C SER A 45 3.14 15.69 -26.81
N ILE A 46 4.23 15.13 -27.32
CA ILE A 46 4.34 13.69 -27.62
C ILE A 46 4.18 12.87 -26.34
N ARG A 47 4.88 13.25 -25.27
CA ARG A 47 4.77 12.59 -23.96
C ARG A 47 3.32 12.56 -23.50
N LYS A 48 2.60 13.69 -23.58
CA LYS A 48 1.19 13.77 -23.18
C LYS A 48 0.32 12.74 -23.91
N VAL A 49 0.48 12.62 -25.23
CA VAL A 49 -0.24 11.61 -26.03
C VAL A 49 0.12 10.20 -25.59
N ILE A 50 1.39 9.92 -25.32
CA ILE A 50 1.88 8.58 -24.93
C ILE A 50 1.34 8.16 -23.57
N VAL A 51 1.31 9.06 -22.57
CA VAL A 51 0.88 8.70 -21.20
C VAL A 51 -0.63 8.53 -21.07
N GLU A 52 -1.41 9.12 -21.98
CA GLU A 52 -2.87 8.92 -22.08
C GLU A 52 -3.23 7.57 -22.72
N GLN A 53 -2.29 6.91 -23.39
CA GLN A 53 -2.50 5.58 -23.97
C GLN A 53 -2.45 4.50 -22.88
N THR A 54 -3.38 3.54 -22.97
CA THR A 54 -3.37 2.31 -22.15
C THR A 54 -3.13 1.11 -23.05
N LEU A 55 -2.62 0.03 -22.46
CA LEU A 55 -2.45 -1.26 -23.13
C LEU A 55 -3.43 -2.26 -22.53
N GLU A 56 -3.99 -3.15 -23.35
CA GLU A 56 -4.79 -4.25 -22.82
C GLU A 56 -3.92 -5.22 -22.02
N LEU A 57 -4.49 -5.84 -20.99
CA LEU A 57 -3.82 -6.92 -20.27
C LEU A 57 -3.77 -8.15 -21.19
N CYS A 58 -2.56 -8.63 -21.44
CA CYS A 58 -2.28 -9.76 -22.32
C CYS A 58 -1.85 -11.00 -21.53
N GLU A 59 -1.57 -12.10 -22.22
CA GLU A 59 -0.97 -13.27 -21.60
C GLU A 59 0.51 -13.04 -21.28
N VAL A 60 1.02 -13.71 -20.25
CA VAL A 60 2.42 -13.53 -19.78
C VAL A 60 3.44 -13.90 -20.89
N ASP A 61 3.07 -14.74 -21.86
CA ASP A 61 3.87 -15.09 -23.03
C ASP A 61 4.03 -13.96 -24.05
N GLU A 62 3.12 -13.00 -24.08
CA GLU A 62 3.11 -11.90 -25.05
C GLU A 62 3.88 -10.67 -24.56
N LEU A 63 4.10 -10.57 -23.25
CA LEU A 63 4.80 -9.45 -22.60
C LEU A 63 6.18 -9.13 -23.19
N PRO A 64 7.08 -10.09 -23.51
CA PRO A 64 8.39 -9.76 -24.05
C PRO A 64 8.34 -9.05 -25.40
N GLY A 65 7.33 -9.34 -26.23
CA GLY A 65 7.11 -8.66 -27.51
C GLY A 65 6.50 -7.27 -27.29
N LEU A 66 5.47 -7.19 -26.46
CA LEU A 66 4.79 -5.94 -26.12
C LEU A 66 5.78 -4.91 -25.55
N LEU A 67 6.63 -5.31 -24.60
CA LEU A 67 7.60 -4.40 -23.97
C LEU A 67 8.66 -3.86 -24.95
N ARG A 68 9.00 -4.58 -26.02
CA ARG A 68 9.99 -4.15 -27.02
C ARG A 68 9.42 -3.29 -28.16
N THR A 69 8.12 -3.01 -28.12
CA THR A 69 7.43 -2.27 -29.18
C THR A 69 7.84 -0.80 -29.17
N GLY A 70 8.39 -0.33 -30.30
CA GLY A 70 8.76 1.07 -30.49
C GLY A 70 7.57 1.98 -30.77
N LEU A 71 7.82 3.29 -30.81
CA LEU A 71 6.85 4.29 -31.22
C LEU A 71 6.65 4.32 -32.74
N GLU A 72 5.40 4.52 -33.12
CA GLU A 72 5.04 4.93 -34.48
C GLU A 72 5.76 6.21 -34.89
N GLU A 73 6.07 6.35 -36.17
CA GLU A 73 6.92 7.43 -36.69
C GLU A 73 6.45 8.84 -36.27
N GLY A 74 5.14 9.08 -36.28
CA GLY A 74 4.54 10.36 -35.87
C GLY A 74 4.79 10.71 -34.41
N LEU A 75 4.90 9.70 -33.54
CA LEU A 75 5.04 9.84 -32.09
C LEU A 75 6.48 9.73 -31.60
N ARG A 76 7.47 9.50 -32.48
CA ARG A 76 8.89 9.46 -32.08
C ARG A 76 9.36 10.82 -31.57
N PHE A 77 10.15 10.81 -30.50
CA PHE A 77 10.65 12.01 -29.84
C PHE A 77 11.74 12.71 -30.68
N PRO A 78 11.65 14.03 -30.89
CA PRO A 78 12.70 14.77 -31.59
C PRO A 78 13.97 14.82 -30.74
N VAL A 79 15.12 14.56 -31.37
CA VAL A 79 16.45 14.75 -30.77
C VAL A 79 17.35 15.52 -31.73
N ILE A 80 18.18 16.41 -31.20
CA ILE A 80 19.11 17.22 -32.00
C ILE A 80 20.13 16.34 -32.73
N TYR A 81 20.68 16.85 -33.81
CA TYR A 81 21.55 16.10 -34.71
C TYR A 81 22.77 15.47 -34.02
N GLU A 82 23.43 16.22 -33.13
CA GLU A 82 24.62 15.77 -32.40
C GLU A 82 24.29 14.54 -31.54
N MET A 83 23.18 14.61 -30.80
CA MET A 83 22.71 13.52 -29.93
C MET A 83 22.23 12.32 -30.75
N TRP A 84 21.56 12.55 -31.88
CA TRP A 84 21.09 11.51 -32.78
C TRP A 84 22.23 10.58 -33.25
N ASN A 85 23.37 11.16 -33.60
CA ASN A 85 24.51 10.38 -34.11
C ASN A 85 25.19 9.55 -33.03
N SER A 86 25.12 9.99 -31.76
CA SER A 86 25.67 9.26 -30.62
C SER A 86 24.75 8.13 -30.12
N LEU A 87 23.47 8.17 -30.46
CA LEU A 87 22.49 7.17 -30.03
C LEU A 87 22.72 5.80 -30.70
N PRO A 88 22.37 4.69 -30.01
CA PRO A 88 22.51 3.31 -30.54
C PRO A 88 21.73 3.04 -31.84
N MET A 89 22.00 1.90 -32.48
CA MET A 89 21.47 1.56 -33.82
C MET A 89 19.92 1.53 -33.89
N ASN A 90 19.24 1.07 -32.84
CA ASN A 90 17.76 1.00 -32.77
C ASN A 90 17.08 2.30 -32.33
N ARG A 91 17.79 3.44 -32.38
CA ARG A 91 17.29 4.75 -31.91
C ARG A 91 16.01 5.20 -32.60
N ASP A 92 15.79 4.76 -33.83
CA ASP A 92 14.60 5.04 -34.62
C ASP A 92 13.34 4.38 -34.05
N LYS A 93 13.44 3.41 -33.14
CA LYS A 93 12.28 2.90 -32.40
C LYS A 93 11.66 3.91 -31.44
N LEU A 94 12.41 4.92 -30.99
CA LEU A 94 11.95 5.87 -29.96
C LEU A 94 12.09 7.33 -30.40
N PHE A 95 13.12 7.60 -31.20
CA PHE A 95 13.55 8.95 -31.54
C PHE A 95 13.44 9.23 -33.04
N LYS A 96 13.39 10.52 -33.37
CA LYS A 96 13.57 11.05 -34.72
C LYS A 96 14.51 12.25 -34.66
N ARG A 97 15.22 12.49 -35.75
CA ARG A 97 16.11 13.65 -35.86
C ARG A 97 15.30 14.95 -35.92
N SER A 98 15.75 15.96 -35.20
CA SER A 98 15.27 17.35 -35.29
C SER A 98 16.44 18.32 -35.45
N PHE A 99 16.16 19.47 -36.07
CA PHE A 99 17.09 20.60 -36.21
C PHE A 99 16.73 21.78 -35.30
N HIS A 100 15.75 21.56 -34.41
CA HIS A 100 15.15 22.55 -33.52
C HIS A 100 15.41 22.17 -32.06
N PRO A 101 16.49 22.68 -31.42
CA PRO A 101 16.85 22.34 -30.03
C PRO A 101 15.72 22.58 -29.03
N GLU A 102 14.90 23.60 -29.26
CA GLU A 102 13.71 23.95 -28.48
C GLU A 102 12.66 22.83 -28.41
N GLU A 103 12.64 21.91 -29.39
CA GLU A 103 11.73 20.76 -29.40
C GLU A 103 12.20 19.60 -28.49
N CYS A 104 13.45 19.64 -28.01
CA CYS A 104 14.15 18.48 -27.45
C CYS A 104 14.40 18.55 -25.92
N ASP A 105 14.16 19.69 -25.27
CA ASP A 105 14.61 19.97 -23.88
C ASP A 105 14.28 18.85 -22.88
N LYS A 106 13.03 18.38 -22.89
CA LYS A 106 12.58 17.35 -21.93
C LYS A 106 13.06 15.94 -22.27
N ILE A 107 13.43 15.67 -23.52
CA ILE A 107 13.96 14.36 -23.91
C ILE A 107 15.46 14.22 -23.67
N CYS A 108 16.19 15.34 -23.58
CA CYS A 108 17.64 15.33 -23.36
C CYS A 108 18.05 14.53 -22.12
N LYS A 109 17.25 14.55 -21.06
CA LYS A 109 17.50 13.74 -19.85
C LYS A 109 17.49 12.24 -20.14
N LEU A 110 16.50 11.73 -20.90
CA LEU A 110 16.44 10.33 -21.28
C LEU A 110 17.59 9.95 -22.21
N VAL A 111 17.96 10.84 -23.14
CA VAL A 111 19.10 10.59 -24.03
C VAL A 111 20.41 10.54 -23.24
N ASN A 112 20.62 11.46 -22.29
CA ASN A 112 21.81 11.44 -21.44
C ASN A 112 21.88 10.18 -20.58
N LEU A 113 20.76 9.68 -20.05
CA LEU A 113 20.72 8.38 -19.37
C LEU A 113 21.14 7.24 -20.30
N ILE A 114 20.71 7.26 -21.57
CA ILE A 114 21.09 6.24 -22.55
C ILE A 114 22.58 6.33 -22.87
N LEU A 115 23.15 7.51 -23.03
CA LEU A 115 24.54 7.69 -23.43
C LEU A 115 25.51 7.55 -22.26
N GLU A 116 25.24 8.26 -21.17
CA GLU A 116 26.14 8.50 -20.03
C GLU A 116 25.37 8.48 -18.70
N PRO A 117 24.89 7.31 -18.23
CA PRO A 117 24.25 7.21 -16.92
C PRO A 117 25.29 7.42 -15.79
N PRO A 118 24.83 7.72 -14.55
CA PRO A 118 25.72 7.84 -13.39
C PRO A 118 26.24 6.45 -12.98
N MET A 119 27.28 5.99 -13.67
CA MET A 119 27.86 4.67 -13.44
C MET A 119 28.41 4.53 -12.02
N PRO A 120 28.23 3.38 -11.35
CA PRO A 120 28.87 3.09 -10.08
C PRO A 120 30.40 3.18 -10.19
N ALA A 121 31.07 3.52 -9.09
CA ALA A 121 32.52 3.55 -9.04
C ALA A 121 33.10 2.17 -9.42
N PRO A 122 34.30 2.08 -10.03
CA PRO A 122 34.90 0.78 -10.38
C PRO A 122 35.10 -0.17 -9.19
N THR A 123 35.19 0.39 -7.97
CA THR A 123 35.33 -0.35 -6.70
C THR A 123 34.00 -0.63 -6.01
N ALA A 124 32.86 -0.28 -6.63
CA ALA A 124 31.53 -0.49 -6.08
C ALA A 124 31.18 -1.99 -6.09
N ASP A 125 30.87 -2.54 -4.91
CA ASP A 125 30.57 -3.96 -4.72
C ASP A 125 29.27 -4.21 -3.92
N THR A 126 28.82 -3.22 -3.15
CA THR A 126 27.61 -3.30 -2.31
C THR A 126 26.34 -2.85 -3.05
N GLU A 127 25.19 -3.34 -2.61
CA GLU A 127 23.87 -2.83 -3.02
C GLU A 127 23.76 -1.30 -2.88
N GLU A 128 24.23 -0.74 -1.76
CA GLU A 128 24.19 0.70 -1.50
C GLU A 128 24.84 1.53 -2.59
N SER A 129 25.99 1.07 -3.10
CA SER A 129 26.77 1.77 -4.10
C SER A 129 26.12 1.83 -5.49
N PHE A 130 25.14 0.96 -5.77
CA PHE A 130 24.42 0.91 -7.05
C PHE A 130 23.03 1.57 -7.01
N ARG A 131 22.52 1.97 -5.84
CA ARG A 131 21.17 2.53 -5.69
C ARG A 131 20.88 3.71 -6.60
N HIS A 132 21.79 4.68 -6.66
CA HIS A 132 21.60 5.87 -7.50
C HIS A 132 21.56 5.49 -8.98
N PHE A 133 22.42 4.54 -9.38
CA PHE A 133 22.42 4.01 -10.73
C PHE A 133 21.10 3.35 -11.10
N TRP A 134 20.55 2.47 -10.25
CA TRP A 134 19.25 1.82 -10.51
C TRP A 134 18.08 2.81 -10.52
N ASP A 135 18.05 3.78 -9.59
CA ASP A 135 17.03 4.82 -9.59
C ASP A 135 17.06 5.61 -10.91
N THR A 136 18.26 5.96 -11.39
CA THR A 136 18.39 6.65 -12.67
C THR A 136 18.01 5.76 -13.84
N VAL A 137 18.57 4.56 -13.99
CA VAL A 137 18.34 3.76 -15.22
C VAL A 137 16.97 3.10 -15.28
N ILE A 138 16.27 2.87 -14.15
CA ILE A 138 14.97 2.19 -14.11
C ILE A 138 13.83 3.15 -13.75
N GLU A 139 13.93 3.85 -12.62
CA GLU A 139 12.83 4.67 -12.10
C GLU A 139 12.63 5.95 -12.92
N GLU A 140 13.69 6.66 -13.32
CA GLU A 140 13.54 7.90 -14.08
C GLU A 140 12.81 7.71 -15.44
N PRO A 141 13.16 6.73 -16.29
CA PRO A 141 12.40 6.46 -17.51
C PRO A 141 10.95 6.07 -17.23
N LEU A 142 10.72 5.21 -16.25
CA LEU A 142 9.38 4.75 -15.91
C LEU A 142 8.51 5.92 -15.41
N ARG A 143 9.07 6.78 -14.56
CA ARG A 143 8.42 8.00 -14.06
C ARG A 143 8.19 9.05 -15.15
N PHE A 144 9.07 9.11 -16.16
CA PHE A 144 8.85 9.97 -17.31
C PHE A 144 7.60 9.56 -18.08
N PHE A 145 7.35 8.26 -18.26
CA PHE A 145 6.20 7.74 -19.03
C PHE A 145 4.93 7.45 -18.22
N TYR A 146 4.98 7.48 -16.89
CA TYR A 146 3.81 7.25 -16.05
C TYR A 146 3.11 8.56 -15.67
N GLU A 147 1.77 8.56 -15.65
CA GLU A 147 0.94 9.67 -15.17
C GLU A 147 -0.02 9.24 -14.05
N GLY A 148 0.18 9.81 -12.87
CA GLY A 148 -0.66 9.61 -11.70
C GLY A 148 0.12 9.70 -10.38
N PRO A 149 -0.58 9.59 -9.23
CA PRO A 149 0.06 9.50 -7.93
C PRO A 149 0.98 8.28 -7.86
N TRP A 150 2.23 8.53 -7.45
CA TRP A 150 3.30 7.53 -7.38
C TRP A 150 4.06 7.68 -6.06
N LEU A 151 4.25 6.56 -5.36
CA LEU A 151 5.16 6.48 -4.21
C LEU A 151 6.09 5.29 -4.39
N ALA A 152 7.36 5.60 -4.64
CA ALA A 152 8.45 4.64 -4.57
C ALA A 152 8.97 4.57 -3.13
N GLU A 153 8.96 3.36 -2.57
CA GLU A 153 9.57 3.06 -1.28
C GLU A 153 10.74 2.11 -1.50
N ARG A 154 11.85 2.36 -0.80
CA ARG A 154 12.99 1.45 -0.74
C ARG A 154 13.18 0.93 0.67
N ASN A 155 13.53 -0.34 0.81
CA ASN A 155 13.92 -0.92 2.08
C ASN A 155 15.33 -0.41 2.47
N ARG A 156 15.43 0.63 3.31
CA ARG A 156 16.73 1.28 3.60
C ARG A 156 17.55 0.46 4.60
N SER A 157 18.72 0.01 4.14
CA SER A 157 19.78 -0.57 4.97
C SER A 157 20.47 0.51 5.83
N SER A 158 19.92 0.83 7.00
CA SER A 158 20.73 1.38 8.10
C SER A 158 20.09 1.30 9.50
N VAL A 159 18.77 1.11 9.62
CA VAL A 159 18.12 0.79 10.93
C VAL A 159 16.87 -0.09 10.73
N GLY A 160 16.76 -0.77 9.59
CA GLY A 160 15.53 -1.46 9.14
C GLY A 160 15.79 -2.80 8.44
N ALA A 161 16.89 -3.48 8.79
CA ALA A 161 17.19 -4.82 8.31
C ALA A 161 16.41 -5.91 9.07
N ALA A 162 15.30 -5.59 9.73
CA ALA A 162 14.48 -6.61 10.38
C ALA A 162 13.59 -7.35 9.36
N ASN A 163 14.20 -8.38 8.80
CA ASN A 163 13.62 -9.64 8.33
C ASN A 163 13.11 -9.76 6.88
N GLY A 164 13.71 -9.10 5.88
CA GLY A 164 13.57 -9.56 4.48
C GLY A 164 12.13 -9.85 3.99
N CYS A 165 11.12 -9.14 4.52
CA CYS A 165 9.69 -9.40 4.27
C CYS A 165 9.12 -8.57 3.11
N ARG A 166 9.94 -7.76 2.43
CA ARG A 166 9.53 -6.84 1.36
C ARG A 166 10.63 -6.75 0.30
N PRO A 167 10.29 -6.68 -1.01
CA PRO A 167 11.28 -6.44 -2.05
C PRO A 167 11.99 -5.10 -1.84
N ASP A 168 13.25 -5.00 -2.22
CA ASP A 168 14.06 -3.79 -1.97
C ASP A 168 13.40 -2.52 -2.49
N LYS A 169 12.72 -2.60 -3.64
CA LYS A 169 11.91 -1.53 -4.22
C LYS A 169 10.46 -1.96 -4.33
N VAL A 170 9.54 -1.11 -3.92
CA VAL A 170 8.12 -1.28 -4.21
C VAL A 170 7.54 0.07 -4.56
N VAL A 171 6.78 0.10 -5.64
CA VAL A 171 6.10 1.28 -6.12
C VAL A 171 4.60 1.11 -5.99
N ARG A 172 3.97 2.15 -5.44
CA ARG A 172 2.54 2.21 -5.24
C ARG A 172 1.89 3.28 -6.09
N PHE A 173 0.69 2.93 -6.54
CA PHE A 173 -0.15 3.71 -7.45
C PHE A 173 -1.49 4.03 -6.78
N CYS A 174 -2.30 4.89 -7.39
CA CYS A 174 -3.62 5.30 -6.93
C CYS A 174 -3.63 5.72 -5.44
N PHE A 175 -2.98 6.85 -5.14
CA PHE A 175 -2.84 7.37 -3.75
C PHE A 175 -2.28 6.32 -2.78
N HIS A 176 -1.27 5.58 -3.23
CA HIS A 176 -0.51 4.62 -2.44
C HIS A 176 -1.26 3.32 -2.09
N ARG A 177 -2.39 3.06 -2.75
CA ARG A 177 -3.23 1.90 -2.48
C ARG A 177 -2.65 0.61 -3.06
N TYR A 178 -2.27 0.60 -4.34
CA TYR A 178 -1.92 -0.64 -5.06
C TYR A 178 -0.41 -0.76 -5.29
N ALA A 179 0.20 -1.88 -4.89
CA ALA A 179 1.63 -2.16 -5.05
C ALA A 179 1.90 -3.00 -6.32
N LEU A 180 1.93 -2.32 -7.47
CA LEU A 180 1.88 -2.96 -8.81
C LEU A 180 3.25 -3.15 -9.48
N TRP A 181 4.31 -2.51 -8.96
CA TRP A 181 5.68 -2.65 -9.49
C TRP A 181 6.66 -2.89 -8.34
N ARG A 182 7.49 -3.94 -8.48
CA ARG A 182 8.38 -4.43 -7.43
C ARG A 182 9.79 -4.67 -7.97
N GLY A 183 10.79 -4.47 -7.13
CA GLY A 183 12.20 -4.62 -7.45
C GLY A 183 12.97 -5.29 -6.33
N GLU A 184 13.87 -6.20 -6.67
CA GLU A 184 14.88 -6.73 -5.75
C GLU A 184 16.28 -6.41 -6.30
N GLU A 185 17.12 -5.72 -5.52
CA GLU A 185 18.32 -5.07 -6.02
C GLU A 185 19.56 -5.62 -5.31
N LYS A 186 20.54 -6.17 -6.04
CA LYS A 186 21.76 -6.73 -5.44
C LYS A 186 23.02 -6.14 -6.05
N GLY A 187 23.97 -5.76 -5.21
CA GLY A 187 25.33 -5.46 -5.65
C GLY A 187 26.06 -6.71 -6.16
N PRO A 188 27.22 -6.56 -6.83
CA PRO A 188 28.03 -7.66 -7.34
C PRO A 188 28.29 -8.77 -6.31
N THR A 189 28.62 -8.39 -5.06
CA THR A 189 28.98 -9.32 -3.99
C THR A 189 27.87 -9.51 -2.95
N THR A 190 26.70 -8.89 -3.17
CA THR A 190 25.58 -9.01 -2.23
C THR A 190 25.01 -10.44 -2.29
N PRO A 191 24.96 -11.16 -1.15
CA PRO A 191 24.50 -12.55 -1.11
C PRO A 191 22.99 -12.67 -1.36
N GLY A 192 22.54 -13.89 -1.65
CA GLY A 192 21.14 -14.20 -1.98
C GLY A 192 20.86 -14.15 -3.47
N ASP A 193 19.83 -14.87 -3.90
CA ASP A 193 19.30 -14.78 -5.26
C ASP A 193 18.12 -13.78 -5.25
N PRO A 194 18.23 -12.65 -5.98
CA PRO A 194 17.18 -11.64 -5.95
C PRO A 194 15.87 -12.12 -6.58
N ARG A 195 15.90 -13.11 -7.48
CA ARG A 195 14.69 -13.71 -8.04
C ARG A 195 13.92 -14.50 -6.99
N ASP A 196 14.63 -15.32 -6.20
CA ASP A 196 14.02 -16.14 -5.17
C ASP A 196 13.55 -15.29 -3.99
N GLU A 197 14.30 -14.24 -3.63
CA GLU A 197 13.88 -13.26 -2.64
C GLU A 197 12.57 -12.57 -3.06
N LEU A 198 12.49 -12.10 -4.32
CA LEU A 198 11.28 -11.47 -4.87
C LEU A 198 10.04 -12.38 -4.75
N LEU A 199 10.18 -13.69 -5.00
CA LEU A 199 9.10 -14.67 -4.84
C LEU A 199 8.74 -14.91 -3.37
N SER A 200 9.73 -15.09 -2.51
CA SER A 200 9.51 -15.37 -1.08
C SER A 200 8.82 -14.22 -0.34
N LYS A 201 8.97 -12.99 -0.86
CA LYS A 201 8.46 -11.73 -0.29
C LYS A 201 7.05 -11.35 -0.79
N LEU A 202 6.45 -12.12 -1.70
CA LEU A 202 5.17 -11.82 -2.32
C LEU A 202 4.02 -12.60 -1.66
N ASP A 203 2.96 -11.88 -1.26
CA ASP A 203 1.64 -12.46 -0.93
C ASP A 203 0.67 -12.12 -2.08
N TRP A 204 0.06 -13.12 -2.72
CA TRP A 204 -0.77 -12.89 -3.89
C TRP A 204 -2.17 -12.41 -3.48
N THR A 205 -2.38 -11.09 -3.51
CA THR A 205 -3.67 -10.48 -3.19
C THR A 205 -4.41 -9.90 -4.40
N HIS A 206 -3.72 -9.69 -5.53
CA HIS A 206 -4.28 -9.06 -6.73
C HIS A 206 -4.97 -10.09 -7.63
N LYS A 207 -6.10 -10.63 -7.17
CA LYS A 207 -6.82 -11.77 -7.77
C LYS A 207 -7.34 -11.52 -9.20
N HIS A 208 -7.56 -10.26 -9.57
CA HIS A 208 -8.09 -9.84 -10.87
C HIS A 208 -7.00 -9.42 -11.85
N LEU A 209 -5.72 -9.50 -11.48
CA LEU A 209 -4.61 -9.30 -12.39
C LEU A 209 -4.03 -10.65 -12.83
N PRO A 210 -3.72 -10.84 -14.13
CA PRO A 210 -3.10 -12.07 -14.62
C PRO A 210 -1.65 -12.22 -14.15
N PHE A 211 -0.98 -11.10 -13.87
CA PHE A 211 0.39 -11.04 -13.38
C PHE A 211 0.63 -9.75 -12.60
N LEU A 212 1.71 -9.72 -11.82
CA LEU A 212 2.33 -8.50 -11.31
C LEU A 212 3.66 -8.26 -12.04
N MET A 213 3.92 -7.02 -12.41
CA MET A 213 5.18 -6.65 -13.04
C MET A 213 6.26 -6.46 -11.98
N ALA A 214 7.45 -6.98 -12.23
CA ALA A 214 8.59 -6.80 -11.34
C ALA A 214 9.93 -6.75 -12.09
N TYR A 215 10.99 -6.42 -11.36
CA TYR A 215 12.36 -6.56 -11.81
C TYR A 215 13.24 -7.13 -10.71
N TYR A 216 14.40 -7.62 -11.11
CA TYR A 216 15.50 -7.80 -10.18
C TYR A 216 16.83 -7.42 -10.83
N THR A 217 17.81 -7.11 -10.00
CA THR A 217 19.13 -6.68 -10.47
C THR A 217 20.25 -7.45 -9.80
N ARG A 218 21.35 -7.60 -10.56
CA ARG A 218 22.68 -7.87 -10.01
C ARG A 218 23.67 -6.98 -10.72
N ALA A 219 24.20 -6.00 -9.98
CA ALA A 219 25.05 -4.95 -10.54
C ALA A 219 24.36 -4.23 -11.72
N CYS A 220 24.97 -4.25 -12.92
CA CYS A 220 24.41 -3.64 -14.13
C CYS A 220 23.43 -4.54 -14.90
N LEU A 221 23.24 -5.80 -14.48
CA LEU A 221 22.25 -6.67 -15.09
C LEU A 221 20.88 -6.40 -14.47
N VAL A 222 19.93 -6.06 -15.32
CA VAL A 222 18.53 -5.79 -14.94
C VAL A 222 17.64 -6.79 -15.66
N VAL A 223 16.85 -7.55 -14.93
CA VAL A 223 15.87 -8.47 -15.52
C VAL A 223 14.47 -7.95 -15.22
N PHE A 224 13.69 -7.67 -16.26
CA PHE A 224 12.26 -7.49 -16.13
C PHE A 224 11.59 -8.86 -16.11
N CYS A 225 10.65 -9.04 -15.19
CA CYS A 225 9.95 -10.29 -14.97
C CYS A 225 8.46 -10.05 -14.66
N ALA A 226 7.68 -11.11 -14.80
CA ALA A 226 6.28 -11.15 -14.39
C ALA A 226 6.10 -12.23 -13.33
N LEU A 227 5.42 -11.86 -12.24
CA LEU A 227 5.02 -12.77 -11.17
C LEU A 227 3.57 -13.18 -11.45
N HIS A 228 3.30 -14.48 -11.60
CA HIS A 228 1.94 -14.95 -11.91
C HIS A 228 1.64 -16.28 -11.23
N MET A 229 0.35 -16.52 -11.01
CA MET A 229 -0.14 -17.74 -10.37
C MET A 229 -0.36 -18.84 -11.41
N VAL A 230 0.15 -20.03 -11.13
CA VAL A 230 -0.11 -21.24 -11.91
C VAL A 230 -0.71 -22.30 -11.02
N VAL A 231 -1.60 -23.12 -11.58
CA VAL A 231 -2.19 -24.26 -10.90
C VAL A 231 -1.49 -25.51 -11.39
N ASN A 232 -0.82 -26.21 -10.48
CA ASN A 232 -0.12 -27.44 -10.80
C ASN A 232 -1.12 -28.57 -11.13
N PRO A 233 -0.68 -29.66 -11.80
CA PRO A 233 -1.54 -30.82 -12.09
C PRO A 233 -2.16 -31.46 -10.84
N SER A 234 -1.57 -31.23 -9.66
CA SER A 234 -2.09 -31.64 -8.35
C SER A 234 -3.24 -30.76 -7.83
N GLY A 235 -3.55 -29.64 -8.50
CA GLY A 235 -4.55 -28.66 -8.07
C GLY A 235 -4.02 -27.58 -7.12
N GLU A 236 -2.74 -27.60 -6.78
CA GLU A 236 -2.11 -26.59 -5.90
C GLU A 236 -1.70 -25.34 -6.68
N SER A 237 -2.07 -24.17 -6.16
CA SER A 237 -1.65 -22.87 -6.70
C SER A 237 -0.24 -22.52 -6.25
N GLN A 238 0.61 -22.13 -7.20
CA GLN A 238 1.96 -21.67 -6.94
C GLN A 238 2.23 -20.35 -7.67
N ILE A 239 2.94 -19.43 -7.03
CA ILE A 239 3.43 -18.21 -7.68
C ILE A 239 4.76 -18.55 -8.35
N ILE A 240 4.89 -18.19 -9.63
CA ILE A 240 6.13 -18.35 -10.38
C ILE A 240 6.62 -17.00 -10.91
N CYS A 241 7.93 -16.87 -11.05
CA CYS A 241 8.60 -15.72 -11.64
C CYS A 241 9.06 -16.10 -13.05
N LYS A 242 8.48 -15.43 -14.05
CA LYS A 242 8.85 -15.57 -15.45
C LYS A 242 9.71 -14.40 -15.89
N GLU A 243 10.94 -14.68 -16.27
CA GLU A 243 11.86 -13.71 -16.86
C GLU A 243 11.36 -13.30 -18.25
N LEU A 244 11.32 -12.00 -18.52
CA LEU A 244 10.80 -11.44 -19.77
C LEU A 244 11.95 -10.90 -20.64
N ILE A 245 12.80 -10.06 -20.05
CA ILE A 245 13.89 -9.37 -20.75
C ILE A 245 15.06 -9.18 -19.79
N LEU A 246 16.25 -9.59 -20.22
CA LEU A 246 17.53 -9.25 -19.60
C LEU A 246 18.15 -8.04 -20.32
N PHE A 247 18.53 -7.03 -19.55
CA PHE A 247 19.27 -5.86 -20.00
C PHE A 247 20.63 -5.82 -19.32
N ASP A 248 21.70 -5.69 -20.10
CA ASP A 248 23.01 -5.31 -19.59
C ASP A 248 23.17 -3.80 -19.71
N THR A 249 22.79 -3.11 -18.64
CA THR A 249 22.71 -1.64 -18.62
C THR A 249 24.08 -0.94 -18.64
N SER A 250 25.18 -1.70 -18.66
CA SER A 250 26.50 -1.15 -19.00
C SER A 250 26.58 -0.73 -20.48
N ARG A 251 25.76 -1.33 -21.35
CA ARG A 251 25.70 -1.06 -22.78
C ARG A 251 24.61 -0.04 -23.13
N ALA A 252 24.96 0.99 -23.91
CA ALA A 252 24.01 2.03 -24.34
C ALA A 252 22.82 1.45 -25.15
N ALA A 253 23.06 0.42 -25.96
CA ALA A 253 22.01 -0.26 -26.73
C ALA A 253 20.94 -0.88 -25.82
N ASP A 254 21.34 -1.52 -24.73
CA ASP A 254 20.42 -2.15 -23.77
C ASP A 254 19.71 -1.10 -22.92
N ARG A 255 20.36 0.03 -22.61
CA ARG A 255 19.70 1.17 -21.96
C ARG A 255 18.60 1.77 -22.84
N LEU A 256 18.83 1.87 -24.15
CA LEU A 256 17.79 2.31 -25.10
C LEU A 256 16.59 1.35 -25.10
N GLU A 257 16.84 0.04 -25.20
CA GLU A 257 15.76 -0.97 -25.16
C GLU A 257 15.04 -0.99 -23.80
N LEU A 258 15.75 -0.72 -22.70
CA LEU A 258 15.15 -0.57 -21.37
C LEU A 258 14.23 0.64 -21.31
N VAL A 259 14.62 1.79 -21.87
CA VAL A 259 13.74 2.98 -21.93
C VAL A 259 12.45 2.68 -22.72
N ILE A 260 12.55 1.93 -23.82
CA ILE A 260 11.39 1.46 -24.60
C ILE A 260 10.50 0.53 -23.74
N ALA A 261 11.12 -0.41 -23.01
CA ALA A 261 10.40 -1.29 -22.10
C ALA A 261 9.69 -0.52 -20.97
N CYS A 262 10.34 0.48 -20.36
CA CYS A 262 9.73 1.34 -19.34
C CYS A 262 8.54 2.14 -19.88
N MET A 263 8.59 2.60 -21.14
CA MET A 263 7.46 3.29 -21.78
C MET A 263 6.23 2.37 -21.87
N ASN A 264 6.41 1.14 -22.36
CA ASN A 264 5.30 0.19 -22.49
C ASN A 264 4.83 -0.33 -21.13
N LEU A 265 5.76 -0.55 -20.19
CA LEU A 265 5.45 -0.89 -18.80
C LEU A 265 4.61 0.18 -18.12
N ALA A 266 4.89 1.47 -18.34
CA ALA A 266 4.09 2.57 -17.77
C ALA A 266 2.62 2.49 -18.20
N LYS A 267 2.37 2.24 -19.49
CA LYS A 267 1.01 2.07 -20.03
C LYS A 267 0.32 0.84 -19.45
N LEU A 268 1.06 -0.27 -19.29
CA LEU A 268 0.55 -1.50 -18.71
C LEU A 268 0.20 -1.32 -17.22
N LEU A 269 1.08 -0.68 -16.45
CA LEU A 269 0.83 -0.34 -15.03
C LEU A 269 -0.39 0.56 -14.87
N LYS A 270 -0.63 1.47 -15.82
CA LYS A 270 -1.84 2.30 -15.83
C LYS A 270 -3.10 1.46 -16.01
N THR A 271 -3.08 0.49 -16.92
CA THR A 271 -4.20 -0.45 -17.09
C THR A 271 -4.40 -1.29 -15.83
N MET A 272 -3.33 -1.82 -15.24
CA MET A 272 -3.40 -2.59 -13.99
C MET A 272 -4.00 -1.74 -12.86
N GLU A 273 -3.61 -0.47 -12.73
CA GLU A 273 -4.19 0.48 -11.77
C GLU A 273 -5.70 0.63 -11.96
N LEU A 274 -6.16 0.79 -13.21
CA LEU A 274 -7.58 0.93 -13.53
C LEU A 274 -8.38 -0.34 -13.23
N VAL A 275 -7.82 -1.52 -13.50
CA VAL A 275 -8.44 -2.81 -13.14
C VAL A 275 -8.56 -2.94 -11.63
N CYS A 276 -7.50 -2.68 -10.88
CA CYS A 276 -7.53 -2.71 -9.43
C CYS A 276 -8.54 -1.73 -8.84
N LEU A 277 -8.65 -0.53 -9.41
CA LEU A 277 -9.65 0.46 -8.99
C LEU A 277 -11.08 -0.02 -9.25
N ARG A 278 -11.35 -0.56 -10.44
CA ARG A 278 -12.69 -1.04 -10.83
C ARG A 278 -13.15 -2.22 -9.98
N GLU A 279 -12.26 -3.18 -9.76
CA GLU A 279 -12.56 -4.39 -8.99
C GLU A 279 -12.37 -4.21 -7.47
N ASN A 280 -11.99 -3.00 -7.04
CA ASN A 280 -11.71 -2.66 -5.64
C ASN A 280 -10.72 -3.62 -4.97
N GLU A 281 -9.60 -3.87 -5.64
CA GLU A 281 -8.60 -4.85 -5.23
C GLU A 281 -8.01 -4.61 -3.83
N GLU A 282 -7.50 -5.68 -3.24
CA GLU A 282 -6.72 -5.63 -2.01
C GLU A 282 -5.22 -5.67 -2.33
N SER A 283 -4.49 -4.74 -1.73
CA SER A 283 -3.03 -4.72 -1.77
C SER A 283 -2.50 -5.52 -0.60
N ASP A 284 -1.50 -6.36 -0.82
CA ASP A 284 -0.75 -7.13 0.20
C ASP A 284 0.11 -6.25 1.11
N MET A 285 0.18 -4.97 0.77
CA MET A 285 1.02 -3.98 1.40
C MET A 285 0.18 -2.81 1.98
N PRO A 286 -0.94 -2.99 2.69
CA PRO A 286 -1.74 -1.86 3.14
C PRO A 286 -0.93 -1.03 4.15
N LEU A 287 -0.89 0.29 3.93
CA LEU A 287 -0.31 1.25 4.87
C LEU A 287 -1.49 1.81 5.68
N ILE A 288 -1.95 1.06 6.67
CA ILE A 288 -3.00 1.55 7.57
C ILE A 288 -2.31 2.42 8.62
N ARG A 289 -2.46 3.74 8.50
CA ARG A 289 -2.17 4.64 9.62
C ARG A 289 -3.30 4.51 10.63
N GLY A 290 -3.03 3.86 11.76
CA GLY A 290 -3.96 3.84 12.89
C GLY A 290 -4.07 5.22 13.54
N ARG A 291 -5.11 5.43 14.36
CA ARG A 291 -5.40 6.71 15.03
C ARG A 291 -4.24 7.21 15.90
N SER A 292 -3.47 6.31 16.49
CA SER A 292 -2.29 6.61 17.32
C SER A 292 -1.03 6.97 16.51
N GLY A 293 -1.13 7.10 15.18
CA GLY A 293 0.02 7.26 14.29
C GLY A 293 0.79 5.96 14.05
N LYS A 294 0.33 4.83 14.60
CA LYS A 294 0.89 3.51 14.31
C LYS A 294 0.78 3.16 12.83
N ILE A 295 1.78 2.46 12.32
CA ILE A 295 1.82 1.93 10.97
C ILE A 295 1.62 0.41 11.07
N ILE A 296 0.54 -0.09 10.49
CA ILE A 296 0.29 -1.54 10.38
C ILE A 296 0.75 -1.99 9.00
N ARG A 297 1.57 -3.04 8.96
CA ARG A 297 2.15 -3.62 7.75
C ARG A 297 1.96 -5.14 7.77
N PRO A 298 1.10 -5.71 6.91
CA PRO A 298 1.08 -7.14 6.66
C PRO A 298 2.39 -7.63 6.03
N CYS A 299 2.87 -8.78 6.50
CA CYS A 299 4.12 -9.42 6.09
C CYS A 299 3.89 -10.93 5.96
N GLY A 300 3.46 -11.40 4.78
CA GLY A 300 3.14 -12.82 4.55
C GLY A 300 2.09 -13.35 5.53
N ASN A 301 2.47 -14.29 6.40
CA ASN A 301 1.63 -14.87 7.47
C ASN A 301 1.67 -14.06 8.80
N THR A 302 2.27 -12.88 8.81
CA THR A 302 2.41 -12.03 10.00
C THR A 302 1.93 -10.60 9.74
N VAL A 303 1.72 -9.83 10.81
CA VAL A 303 1.48 -8.40 10.75
C VAL A 303 2.51 -7.72 11.64
N GLU A 304 3.15 -6.68 11.13
CA GLU A 304 4.00 -5.79 11.91
C GLU A 304 3.21 -4.52 12.27
N LYS A 305 3.24 -4.15 13.54
CA LYS A 305 2.70 -2.87 14.03
C LYS A 305 3.86 -2.04 14.55
N LYS A 306 4.14 -0.92 13.89
CA LYS A 306 5.20 0.03 14.25
C LYS A 306 4.60 1.26 14.88
N TYR A 307 5.12 1.67 16.02
CA TYR A 307 4.63 2.81 16.80
C TYR A 307 5.53 4.03 16.58
N PRO A 308 4.95 5.25 16.55
CA PRO A 308 5.71 6.48 16.32
C PRO A 308 6.50 6.93 17.55
N ASP A 309 6.11 6.46 18.73
CA ASP A 309 6.65 6.87 20.02
C ASP A 309 7.12 5.65 20.84
N ALA A 310 8.28 5.78 21.47
CA ALA A 310 8.91 4.71 22.23
C ALA A 310 8.16 4.39 23.53
N ALA A 311 7.56 5.39 24.19
CA ALA A 311 6.80 5.16 25.41
C ALA A 311 5.48 4.42 25.12
N LEU A 312 4.80 4.80 24.03
CA LEU A 312 3.65 4.08 23.50
C LEU A 312 4.02 2.63 23.15
N TYR A 313 5.12 2.42 22.42
CA TYR A 313 5.61 1.07 22.12
C TYR A 313 5.86 0.25 23.39
N MET A 314 6.56 0.81 24.39
CA MET A 314 6.87 0.08 25.63
C MET A 314 5.60 -0.30 26.39
N ARG A 315 4.61 0.60 26.46
CA ARG A 315 3.31 0.33 27.07
C ARG A 315 2.62 -0.83 26.36
N VAL A 316 2.49 -0.75 25.04
CA VAL A 316 1.78 -1.75 24.24
C VAL A 316 2.51 -3.09 24.27
N ALA A 317 3.84 -3.10 24.10
CA ALA A 317 4.64 -4.32 24.15
C ALA A 317 4.51 -5.07 25.48
N ALA A 318 4.40 -4.34 26.61
CA ALA A 318 4.15 -4.94 27.92
C ALA A 318 2.77 -5.59 28.01
N VAL A 319 1.75 -5.02 27.36
CA VAL A 319 0.41 -5.61 27.29
C VAL A 319 0.42 -6.90 26.47
N TYR A 320 1.01 -6.90 25.27
CA TYR A 320 1.10 -8.12 24.45
C TYR A 320 1.90 -9.23 25.14
N GLU A 321 2.94 -8.89 25.91
CA GLU A 321 3.69 -9.88 26.69
C GLU A 321 2.84 -10.46 27.83
N ALA A 322 2.17 -9.59 28.59
CA ALA A 322 1.33 -10.00 29.72
C ALA A 322 0.10 -10.83 29.28
N THR A 323 -0.37 -10.64 28.05
CA THR A 323 -1.57 -11.31 27.50
C THR A 323 -1.24 -12.48 26.57
N SER A 324 0.04 -12.87 26.45
CA SER A 324 0.51 -13.92 25.53
C SER A 324 -0.13 -15.31 25.74
N SER A 325 -0.68 -15.58 26.93
CA SER A 325 -1.38 -16.82 27.27
C SER A 325 -2.91 -16.72 27.13
N CYS A 326 -3.44 -15.57 26.71
CA CYS A 326 -4.87 -15.37 26.52
C CYS A 326 -5.36 -16.17 25.31
N PRO A 327 -6.42 -17.00 25.45
CA PRO A 327 -7.02 -17.67 24.30
C PRO A 327 -7.72 -16.65 23.39
N ASN A 328 -7.79 -16.97 22.09
CA ASN A 328 -8.52 -16.20 21.07
C ASN A 328 -8.16 -14.70 21.02
N VAL A 329 -6.92 -14.36 21.39
CA VAL A 329 -6.36 -13.02 21.23
C VAL A 329 -5.19 -13.08 20.26
N GLU A 330 -4.96 -11.99 19.55
CA GLU A 330 -3.86 -11.84 18.61
C GLU A 330 -2.51 -12.28 19.21
N ARG A 331 -1.87 -13.23 18.53
CA ARG A 331 -0.65 -13.86 19.05
C ARG A 331 0.58 -13.03 18.73
N LEU A 332 1.26 -12.54 19.77
CA LEU A 332 2.60 -11.96 19.66
C LEU A 332 3.61 -13.03 19.23
N LEU A 333 4.37 -12.75 18.17
CA LEU A 333 5.46 -13.60 17.69
C LEU A 333 6.82 -13.02 18.10
N HIS A 334 7.06 -11.73 17.81
CA HIS A 334 8.34 -11.07 18.07
C HIS A 334 8.18 -9.61 18.48
N ARG A 335 9.17 -9.10 19.21
CA ARG A 335 9.33 -7.67 19.52
C ARG A 335 10.59 -7.13 18.84
N ARG A 336 10.50 -5.91 18.31
CA ARG A 336 11.60 -5.18 17.67
C ARG A 336 11.82 -3.86 18.39
N TYR A 337 12.55 -3.93 19.51
CA TYR A 337 12.76 -2.78 20.41
C TYR A 337 13.36 -1.57 19.71
N LEU A 338 14.40 -1.76 18.90
CA LEU A 338 15.08 -0.65 18.19
C LEU A 338 14.17 0.04 17.17
N GLU A 339 13.16 -0.67 16.68
CA GLU A 339 12.25 -0.18 15.65
C GLU A 339 10.90 0.27 16.23
N SER A 340 10.71 0.15 17.56
CA SER A 340 9.44 0.39 18.23
C SER A 340 8.29 -0.38 17.56
N ALA A 341 8.50 -1.67 17.28
CA ALA A 341 7.53 -2.50 16.55
C ALA A 341 7.26 -3.86 17.21
N ILE A 342 6.04 -4.36 17.04
CA ILE A 342 5.64 -5.72 17.42
C ILE A 342 5.24 -6.49 16.16
N VAL A 343 5.52 -7.79 16.15
CA VAL A 343 5.14 -8.71 15.07
C VAL A 343 4.18 -9.74 15.64
N VAL A 344 3.03 -9.86 15.01
CA VAL A 344 1.92 -10.72 15.43
C VAL A 344 1.51 -11.66 14.29
N LYS A 345 0.78 -12.74 14.60
CA LYS A 345 0.20 -13.63 13.58
C LYS A 345 -0.84 -12.87 12.74
N LYS A 346 -0.84 -13.06 11.41
CA LYS A 346 -1.84 -12.45 10.52
C LYS A 346 -3.11 -13.30 10.48
N GLU A 347 -4.21 -12.72 10.92
CA GLU A 347 -5.53 -13.34 10.82
C GLU A 347 -6.28 -12.89 9.56
N VAL A 348 -7.47 -13.45 9.32
CA VAL A 348 -8.27 -13.20 8.11
C VAL A 348 -9.40 -12.24 8.43
N VAL A 349 -9.52 -11.17 7.62
CA VAL A 349 -10.65 -10.24 7.73
C VAL A 349 -11.92 -10.97 7.30
N ALA A 350 -12.87 -11.10 8.24
CA ALA A 350 -14.17 -11.69 8.00
C ALA A 350 -15.18 -11.12 9.01
N LYS A 351 -16.47 -11.28 8.73
CA LYS A 351 -17.56 -11.01 9.68
C LYS A 351 -18.47 -12.24 9.74
N PRO A 352 -19.08 -12.54 10.89
CA PRO A 352 -20.10 -13.57 10.98
C PRO A 352 -21.23 -13.28 9.98
N ASN A 353 -21.60 -14.26 9.17
CA ASN A 353 -22.63 -14.09 8.15
C ASN A 353 -23.92 -14.87 8.42
N ASN A 354 -23.94 -15.65 9.50
CA ASN A 354 -25.09 -16.42 9.94
C ASN A 354 -25.09 -16.59 11.47
N TYR A 355 -26.22 -17.04 12.01
CA TYR A 355 -26.42 -17.22 13.45
C TYR A 355 -25.35 -18.11 14.10
N GLY A 356 -25.00 -19.25 13.49
CA GLY A 356 -24.00 -20.16 14.03
C GLY A 356 -22.60 -19.55 14.11
N GLN A 357 -22.18 -18.83 13.06
CA GLN A 357 -20.91 -18.09 13.07
C GLN A 357 -20.91 -16.96 14.09
N LEU A 358 -22.05 -16.30 14.31
CA LEU A 358 -22.17 -15.25 15.32
C LEU A 358 -21.99 -15.81 16.72
N ILE A 359 -22.62 -16.95 17.04
CA ILE A 359 -22.42 -17.64 18.31
C ILE A 359 -20.96 -18.04 18.49
N ALA A 360 -20.35 -18.74 17.53
CA ALA A 360 -18.95 -19.17 17.61
C ALA A 360 -17.98 -17.99 17.80
N CYS A 361 -18.25 -16.87 17.11
CA CYS A 361 -17.52 -15.63 17.28
C CYS A 361 -17.64 -15.09 18.71
N LEU A 362 -18.87 -14.95 19.22
CA LEU A 362 -19.11 -14.42 20.56
C LEU A 362 -18.55 -15.32 21.66
N GLU A 363 -18.57 -16.64 21.49
CA GLU A 363 -17.92 -17.58 22.41
C GLU A 363 -16.41 -17.35 22.47
N CYS A 364 -15.74 -17.24 21.32
CA CYS A 364 -14.29 -16.97 21.27
C CYS A 364 -13.94 -15.63 21.96
N LEU A 365 -14.73 -14.59 21.70
CA LEU A 365 -14.55 -13.28 22.33
C LEU A 365 -14.80 -13.35 23.85
N CYS A 366 -15.84 -14.06 24.30
CA CYS A 366 -16.11 -14.20 25.74
C CYS A 366 -15.05 -15.04 26.46
N GLU A 367 -14.47 -16.06 25.80
CA GLU A 367 -13.29 -16.80 26.30
C GLU A 367 -12.08 -15.88 26.49
N ALA A 368 -11.77 -15.04 25.50
CA ALA A 368 -10.70 -14.04 25.58
C ALA A 368 -10.94 -13.04 26.72
N LEU A 369 -12.13 -12.43 26.75
CA LEU A 369 -12.50 -11.44 27.76
C LEU A 369 -12.53 -12.02 29.17
N GLN A 370 -13.03 -13.25 29.35
CA GLN A 370 -12.99 -13.94 30.64
C GLN A 370 -11.56 -14.05 31.18
N TRP A 371 -10.61 -14.37 30.30
CA TRP A 371 -9.20 -14.45 30.68
C TRP A 371 -8.62 -13.06 30.99
N LEU A 372 -8.81 -12.09 30.09
CA LEU A 372 -8.31 -10.72 30.27
C LEU A 372 -8.82 -10.09 31.56
N HIS A 373 -10.12 -10.19 31.82
CA HIS A 373 -10.77 -9.60 33.00
C HIS A 373 -10.26 -10.24 34.30
N ARG A 374 -9.97 -11.54 34.28
CA ARG A 374 -9.38 -12.26 35.43
C ARG A 374 -7.96 -11.79 35.75
N GLU A 375 -7.17 -11.51 34.71
CA GLU A 375 -5.81 -10.98 34.84
C GLU A 375 -5.77 -9.45 35.07
N GLY A 376 -6.95 -8.83 35.22
CA GLY A 376 -7.11 -7.41 35.50
C GLY A 376 -6.85 -6.51 34.30
N PHE A 377 -7.02 -7.02 33.07
CA PHE A 377 -6.96 -6.26 31.83
C PHE A 377 -8.36 -5.99 31.27
N MET A 378 -8.49 -4.87 30.56
CA MET A 378 -9.62 -4.55 29.70
C MET A 378 -9.12 -4.16 28.31
N HIS A 379 -9.85 -4.54 27.27
CA HIS A 379 -9.45 -4.28 25.87
C HIS A 379 -9.78 -2.85 25.44
N ARG A 380 -10.96 -2.33 25.83
CA ARG A 380 -11.47 -0.98 25.58
C ARG A 380 -11.83 -0.61 24.13
N ASP A 381 -11.66 -1.50 23.16
CA ASP A 381 -11.98 -1.22 21.74
C ASP A 381 -12.60 -2.45 21.07
N ILE A 382 -13.62 -3.03 21.72
CA ILE A 382 -14.35 -4.19 21.18
C ILE A 382 -15.32 -3.73 20.08
N ARG A 383 -14.96 -4.05 18.84
CA ARG A 383 -15.72 -3.69 17.63
C ARG A 383 -15.38 -4.61 16.46
N TRP A 384 -16.21 -4.63 15.42
CA TRP A 384 -16.03 -5.53 14.27
C TRP A 384 -14.68 -5.41 13.56
N ASP A 385 -14.05 -4.23 13.58
CA ASP A 385 -12.75 -4.01 12.94
C ASP A 385 -11.61 -4.72 13.70
N ASN A 386 -11.84 -5.05 14.98
CA ASN A 386 -10.89 -5.71 15.87
C ASN A 386 -11.26 -7.19 16.11
N VAL A 387 -12.15 -7.76 15.31
CA VAL A 387 -12.55 -9.17 15.38
C VAL A 387 -12.26 -9.83 14.04
N LEU A 388 -11.23 -10.69 14.01
CA LEU A 388 -10.78 -11.39 12.81
C LEU A 388 -11.04 -12.90 12.94
N ARG A 389 -11.01 -13.61 11.82
CA ARG A 389 -11.14 -15.08 11.79
C ARG A 389 -9.76 -15.71 11.83
N ASP A 390 -9.60 -16.77 12.63
CA ASP A 390 -8.32 -17.48 12.70
C ASP A 390 -7.99 -18.06 11.32
N ARG A 391 -6.78 -17.74 10.84
CA ARG A 391 -6.28 -18.22 9.55
C ARG A 391 -6.21 -19.75 9.45
N ASP A 392 -5.86 -20.41 10.54
CA ASP A 392 -5.58 -21.85 10.58
C ASP A 392 -6.82 -22.66 11.01
N ASN A 393 -7.83 -21.99 11.58
CA ASN A 393 -9.07 -22.62 12.01
C ASN A 393 -10.29 -21.75 11.70
N ALA A 394 -11.02 -22.12 10.66
CA ALA A 394 -12.20 -21.38 10.20
C ALA A 394 -13.35 -21.31 11.24
N GLU A 395 -13.36 -22.14 12.29
CA GLU A 395 -14.39 -22.08 13.34
C GLU A 395 -14.02 -21.10 14.48
N LYS A 396 -12.78 -20.63 14.51
CA LYS A 396 -12.27 -19.75 15.57
C LYS A 396 -12.18 -18.30 15.11
N TRP A 397 -12.37 -17.41 16.08
CA TRP A 397 -12.28 -15.97 15.93
C TRP A 397 -11.28 -15.42 16.93
N VAL A 398 -10.60 -14.35 16.54
CA VAL A 398 -9.48 -13.77 17.26
C VAL A 398 -9.77 -12.29 17.49
N LEU A 399 -9.68 -11.88 18.76
CA LEU A 399 -9.71 -10.48 19.16
C LEU A 399 -8.33 -9.87 18.94
N VAL A 400 -8.25 -8.82 18.12
CA VAL A 400 -7.00 -8.17 17.73
C VAL A 400 -6.93 -6.73 18.21
N ASP A 401 -5.73 -6.15 18.11
CA ASP A 401 -5.49 -4.73 18.43
C ASP A 401 -5.59 -4.38 19.92
N LEU A 402 -4.67 -4.94 20.71
CA LEU A 402 -4.51 -4.66 22.14
C LEU A 402 -3.88 -3.29 22.46
N ASP A 403 -3.78 -2.37 21.49
CA ASP A 403 -3.03 -1.12 21.65
C ASP A 403 -3.69 -0.16 22.66
N GLU A 404 -5.02 -0.26 22.77
CA GLU A 404 -5.82 0.44 23.77
C GLU A 404 -6.05 -0.41 25.02
N ALA A 405 -5.57 -1.65 25.10
CA ALA A 405 -5.77 -2.44 26.30
C ALA A 405 -4.95 -1.89 27.47
N ILE A 406 -5.53 -1.92 28.67
CA ILE A 406 -4.92 -1.38 29.90
C ILE A 406 -5.29 -2.25 31.09
N ARG A 407 -4.47 -2.20 32.14
CA ARG A 407 -4.83 -2.78 33.44
C ARG A 407 -5.88 -1.90 34.11
N THR A 408 -6.89 -2.51 34.71
CA THR A 408 -7.98 -1.81 35.41
C THR A 408 -7.47 -0.84 36.48
N LYS A 409 -6.45 -1.25 37.24
CA LYS A 409 -5.80 -0.43 38.28
C LYS A 409 -5.09 0.83 37.76
N ASP A 410 -4.75 0.86 36.48
CA ASP A 410 -3.98 1.94 35.84
C ASP A 410 -4.91 2.89 35.04
N CYS A 411 -6.24 2.69 35.13
CA CYS A 411 -7.22 3.45 34.36
C CYS A 411 -7.76 4.67 35.11
N PHE A 412 -7.17 5.83 34.83
CA PHE A 412 -7.52 7.11 35.46
C PHE A 412 -8.05 8.17 34.47
N GLU A 413 -7.94 7.95 33.16
CA GLU A 413 -8.23 8.95 32.13
C GLU A 413 -9.48 8.59 31.31
N SER A 414 -10.20 9.61 30.85
CA SER A 414 -11.27 9.47 29.86
C SER A 414 -10.69 9.10 28.50
N HIS A 415 -11.43 8.31 27.72
CA HIS A 415 -11.00 7.85 26.41
C HIS A 415 -11.62 8.71 25.30
N ASP A 416 -10.79 9.30 24.42
CA ASP A 416 -11.23 10.14 23.29
C ASP A 416 -11.84 9.35 22.10
N LEU A 417 -12.43 8.18 22.34
CA LEU A 417 -13.05 7.35 21.29
C LEU A 417 -14.45 7.85 20.91
N ALA A 418 -14.91 7.42 19.74
CA ALA A 418 -16.20 7.83 19.19
C ALA A 418 -17.35 7.41 20.13
N ALA A 419 -17.99 8.40 20.75
CA ALA A 419 -19.04 8.24 21.77
C ALA A 419 -20.25 7.39 21.34
N ASN A 420 -20.39 7.10 20.04
CA ASN A 420 -21.52 6.36 19.47
C ASN A 420 -21.30 4.83 19.36
N SER A 421 -20.10 4.34 19.63
CA SER A 421 -19.72 2.92 19.47
C SER A 421 -19.14 2.27 20.73
N HIS A 422 -18.98 3.04 21.80
CA HIS A 422 -18.32 2.63 23.03
C HIS A 422 -19.26 2.76 24.24
N ALA A 423 -18.84 2.21 25.37
CA ALA A 423 -19.60 2.32 26.61
C ALA A 423 -19.65 3.78 27.08
N PRO A 424 -20.79 4.26 27.58
CA PRO A 424 -20.97 5.68 27.92
C PRO A 424 -19.97 6.17 28.97
N GLU A 425 -19.63 5.34 29.94
CA GLU A 425 -18.71 5.67 31.03
C GLU A 425 -17.26 5.90 30.57
N MET A 426 -16.87 5.41 29.39
CA MET A 426 -15.51 5.63 28.86
C MET A 426 -15.19 7.10 28.60
N THR A 427 -16.23 7.93 28.39
CA THR A 427 -16.07 9.37 28.14
C THR A 427 -15.99 10.20 29.42
N ILE A 428 -16.28 9.60 30.58
CA ILE A 428 -16.41 10.31 31.86
C ILE A 428 -15.09 10.24 32.67
N GLY A 429 -14.32 9.16 32.53
CA GLY A 429 -13.06 8.97 33.26
C GLY A 429 -12.79 7.49 33.57
N SER A 430 -12.40 7.20 34.81
CA SER A 430 -12.12 5.84 35.27
C SER A 430 -13.29 4.88 35.03
N HIS A 431 -12.98 3.69 34.51
CA HIS A 431 -13.92 2.65 34.14
C HIS A 431 -13.26 1.27 34.35
N ASP A 432 -14.07 0.21 34.26
CA ASP A 432 -13.65 -1.15 34.52
C ASP A 432 -13.89 -2.07 33.31
N THR A 433 -13.75 -3.37 33.52
CA THR A 433 -13.94 -4.43 32.50
C THR A 433 -15.32 -4.45 31.84
N MET A 434 -16.34 -3.81 32.44
CA MET A 434 -17.70 -3.78 31.90
C MET A 434 -17.81 -3.00 30.59
N VAL A 435 -16.82 -2.18 30.24
CA VAL A 435 -16.75 -1.52 28.93
C VAL A 435 -16.60 -2.53 27.79
N ASP A 436 -15.89 -3.64 28.00
CA ASP A 436 -15.75 -4.69 27.00
C ASP A 436 -17.06 -5.47 26.82
N ILE A 437 -17.83 -5.64 27.91
CA ILE A 437 -19.15 -6.29 27.88
C ILE A 437 -20.16 -5.45 27.09
N TRP A 438 -20.11 -4.13 27.24
CA TRP A 438 -20.88 -3.25 26.38
C TRP A 438 -20.53 -3.47 24.90
N GLY A 439 -19.24 -3.62 24.59
CA GLY A 439 -18.76 -3.97 23.27
C GLY A 439 -19.38 -5.25 22.70
N ILE A 440 -19.52 -6.31 23.51
CA ILE A 440 -20.25 -7.53 23.12
C ILE A 440 -21.70 -7.23 22.74
N GLY A 441 -22.40 -6.43 23.55
CA GLY A 441 -23.76 -5.98 23.25
C GLY A 441 -23.83 -5.15 21.96
N TYR A 442 -22.82 -4.31 21.71
CA TYR A 442 -22.74 -3.50 20.51
C TYR A 442 -22.50 -4.35 19.25
N LEU A 443 -21.66 -5.38 19.33
CA LEU A 443 -21.46 -6.35 18.25
C LEU A 443 -22.78 -7.07 17.92
N LEU A 444 -23.50 -7.58 18.93
CA LEU A 444 -24.82 -8.19 18.74
C LEU A 444 -25.78 -7.23 18.01
N LYS A 445 -25.90 -5.99 18.50
CA LYS A 445 -26.77 -4.95 17.92
C LYS A 445 -26.43 -4.60 16.48
N THR A 446 -25.15 -4.69 16.09
CA THR A 446 -24.65 -4.29 14.77
C THR A 446 -24.28 -5.46 13.86
N SER A 447 -24.61 -6.69 14.26
CA SER A 447 -24.27 -7.91 13.51
C SER A 447 -24.99 -8.05 12.17
N HIS A 448 -26.07 -7.30 11.95
CA HIS A 448 -27.00 -7.46 10.81
C HIS A 448 -27.63 -8.86 10.67
N ILE A 449 -27.45 -9.73 11.67
CA ILE A 449 -28.06 -11.05 11.76
C ILE A 449 -29.33 -10.93 12.59
N ILE A 450 -30.39 -11.63 12.18
CA ILE A 450 -31.64 -11.67 12.93
C ILE A 450 -31.39 -12.43 14.24
N LEU A 451 -31.52 -11.72 15.36
CA LEU A 451 -31.36 -12.27 16.71
C LEU A 451 -32.68 -12.93 17.14
N ASP A 452 -32.57 -14.06 17.83
CA ASP A 452 -33.71 -14.63 18.55
C ASP A 452 -33.94 -13.89 19.89
N ALA A 453 -35.04 -14.22 20.58
CA ALA A 453 -35.37 -13.62 21.86
C ALA A 453 -34.26 -13.81 22.92
N LYS A 454 -33.51 -14.91 22.82
CA LYS A 454 -32.42 -15.26 23.74
C LYS A 454 -31.25 -14.29 23.57
N LEU A 455 -30.72 -14.16 22.35
CA LEU A 455 -29.62 -13.23 22.04
C LEU A 455 -30.03 -11.76 22.15
N GLN A 456 -31.28 -11.44 21.84
CA GLN A 456 -31.80 -10.08 22.05
C GLN A 456 -31.81 -9.72 23.54
N GLY A 457 -32.23 -10.64 24.41
CA GLY A 457 -32.15 -10.44 25.86
C GLY A 457 -30.71 -10.32 26.39
N LEU A 458 -29.74 -11.05 25.81
CA LEU A 458 -28.32 -10.87 26.15
C LEU A 458 -27.81 -9.51 25.69
N MET A 459 -28.11 -9.10 24.46
CA MET A 459 -27.73 -7.82 23.89
C MET A 459 -28.20 -6.65 24.77
N GLU A 460 -29.47 -6.66 25.19
CA GLU A 460 -30.05 -5.63 26.06
C GLU A 460 -29.36 -5.55 27.43
N LYS A 461 -29.03 -6.71 28.02
CA LYS A 461 -28.29 -6.77 29.30
C LYS A 461 -26.85 -6.26 29.16
N CYS A 462 -26.17 -6.56 28.05
CA CYS A 462 -24.82 -6.06 27.78
C CYS A 462 -24.81 -4.54 27.54
N LEU A 463 -25.86 -3.99 26.94
CA LEU A 463 -26.01 -2.55 26.65
C LEU A 463 -26.70 -1.76 27.78
N TYR A 464 -26.75 -2.32 28.99
CA TYR A 464 -27.34 -1.62 30.12
C TYR A 464 -26.50 -0.40 30.51
N GLN A 465 -27.15 0.72 30.79
CA GLN A 465 -26.46 2.00 31.06
C GLN A 465 -25.56 1.91 32.29
N ASP A 466 -26.08 1.39 33.41
CA ASP A 466 -25.30 1.14 34.61
C ASP A 466 -24.40 -0.10 34.43
N PRO A 467 -23.06 0.04 34.47
CA PRO A 467 -22.12 -1.07 34.29
C PRO A 467 -22.34 -2.22 35.28
N ASN A 468 -22.80 -1.93 36.52
CA ASN A 468 -22.99 -2.95 37.56
C ASN A 468 -24.10 -3.96 37.25
N HIS A 469 -24.99 -3.61 36.32
CA HIS A 469 -26.09 -4.46 35.89
C HIS A 469 -25.75 -5.30 34.64
N ARG A 470 -24.59 -5.09 34.03
CA ARG A 470 -24.12 -5.89 32.89
C ARG A 470 -23.64 -7.27 33.35
N PRO A 471 -23.81 -8.32 32.54
CA PRO A 471 -23.26 -9.64 32.85
C PRO A 471 -21.73 -9.63 32.80
N THR A 472 -21.07 -10.58 33.46
CA THR A 472 -19.63 -10.79 33.28
C THR A 472 -19.36 -11.58 32.00
N ALA A 473 -18.13 -11.53 31.47
CA ALA A 473 -17.73 -12.36 30.33
C ALA A 473 -17.99 -13.86 30.56
N THR A 474 -17.78 -14.34 31.80
CA THR A 474 -18.13 -15.71 32.21
C THR A 474 -19.63 -15.99 32.05
N LYS A 475 -20.51 -15.11 32.54
CA LYS A 475 -21.96 -15.29 32.41
C LYS A 475 -22.42 -15.23 30.95
N CYS A 476 -21.80 -14.39 30.13
CA CYS A 476 -22.04 -14.37 28.69
C CYS A 476 -21.65 -15.70 28.03
N LEU A 477 -20.46 -16.23 28.36
CA LEU A 477 -19.98 -17.50 27.82
C LEU A 477 -20.87 -18.67 28.22
N GLU A 478 -21.26 -18.76 29.49
CA GLU A 478 -22.22 -19.77 29.99
C GLU A 478 -23.55 -19.68 29.25
N PHE A 479 -24.05 -18.46 29.02
CA PHE A 479 -25.31 -18.24 28.32
C PHE A 479 -25.25 -18.64 26.84
N LEU A 480 -24.12 -18.41 26.17
CA LEU A 480 -23.94 -18.76 24.75
C LEU A 480 -23.87 -20.28 24.55
N ARG A 481 -23.27 -21.01 25.50
CA ARG A 481 -23.08 -22.47 25.46
C ARG A 481 -24.27 -23.29 25.97
N ALA A 482 -25.20 -22.65 26.68
CA ALA A 482 -26.44 -23.27 27.18
C ALA A 482 -27.48 -23.41 26.06
#